data_AF-A0A9E6JNK6-F1
#
_entry.id   AF-A0A9E6JNK6-F1
#
_cell.length_a   1.000
_cell.length_b   1.000
_cell.length_c   1.000
_cell.angle_alpha   90.00
_cell.angle_beta   90.00
_cell.angle_gamma   90.00
#
_symmetry.space_group_name_H-M   'P 1'
#
loop_
_entity.id
_entity.type
_entity.pdbx_description
1 polymer ?
#
loop_
_entity_poly.entity_id
_entity_poly.type
_entity_poly.pdbx_seq_one_letter_code
_entity_poly.pdbx_strand_id
1 'polypeptide(L)' 'AGFGGVISEVGASIMVGGNIKGYTRVLTTATVMETGKGNFDVAIALSLILLALTFVVNAALTHIQQRERPR' A
#
# COMPACT_ATOMS: atom_id res chain seq x y z
N ALA A 1 -8.56 7.08 12.67
CA ALA A 1 -8.29 8.00 11.55
C ALA A 1 -6.85 7.93 10.99
N GLY A 2 -5.88 7.24 11.63
CA GLY A 2 -4.48 7.25 11.17
C GLY A 2 -4.11 6.28 10.02
N PHE A 3 -4.71 5.08 9.99
CA PHE A 3 -4.28 4.03 9.04
C PHE A 3 -4.56 4.38 7.58
N GLY A 4 -5.72 4.99 7.29
CA GLY A 4 -6.05 5.48 5.95
C GLY A 4 -5.19 6.68 5.51
N GLY A 5 -4.76 7.53 6.44
CA GLY A 5 -3.89 8.67 6.15
C GLY A 5 -2.49 8.24 5.69
N VAL A 6 -1.89 7.26 6.36
CA VAL A 6 -0.58 6.70 5.98
C VAL A 6 -0.63 6.01 4.62
N ILE A 7 -1.72 5.29 4.31
CA ILE A 7 -1.90 4.68 2.98
C ILE A 7 -2.10 5.75 1.89
N SER A 8 -2.62 6.92 2.24
CA SER A 8 -2.82 8.04 1.30
C SER A 8 -1.56 8.87 1.04
N GLU A 9 -0.49 8.69 1.83
CA GLU A 9 0.77 9.45 1.75
C GLU A 9 1.65 9.04 0.54
N VAL A 10 1.23 8.03 -0.23
CA VAL A 10 1.96 7.53 -1.41
C VAL A 10 2.39 8.65 -2.36
N GLY A 11 1.57 9.70 -2.54
CA GLY A 11 1.91 10.85 -3.38
C GLY A 11 3.16 11.61 -2.93
N ALA A 12 3.38 11.75 -1.61
CA ALA A 12 4.57 12.42 -1.07
C ALA A 12 5.84 11.58 -1.31
N SER A 13 5.75 10.25 -1.13
CA SER A 13 6.89 9.34 -1.38
C SER A 13 7.32 9.31 -2.85
N ILE A 14 6.39 9.52 -3.78
CA ILE A 14 6.67 9.63 -5.22
C ILE A 14 7.41 10.94 -5.53
N MET A 15 6.97 12.07 -4.96
CA MET A 15 7.57 13.40 -5.23
C MET A 15 8.95 13.59 -4.59
N VAL A 16 9.19 13.05 -3.39
CA VAL A 16 10.44 13.29 -2.63
C VAL A 16 11.57 12.31 -3.00
N GLY A 17 11.32 11.39 -3.94
CA GLY A 17 12.40 10.56 -4.50
C GLY A 17 12.61 9.22 -3.80
N GLY A 18 11.60 8.71 -3.07
CA GLY A 18 11.59 7.35 -2.53
C GLY A 18 11.51 6.24 -3.59
N ASN A 19 11.86 6.51 -4.86
CA ASN A 19 11.62 5.60 -5.98
C ASN A 19 12.88 4.81 -6.42
N ILE A 20 13.84 4.58 -5.53
CA ILE A 20 15.05 3.80 -5.85
C ILE A 20 14.74 2.31 -5.72
N LYS A 21 14.85 1.56 -6.82
CA LYS A 21 14.57 0.12 -6.88
C LYS A 21 15.44 -0.62 -5.84
N GLY A 22 14.80 -1.32 -4.90
CA GLY A 22 15.48 -2.17 -3.91
C GLY A 22 16.03 -1.46 -2.67
N TYR A 23 15.89 -0.14 -2.57
CA TYR A 23 16.34 0.62 -1.38
C TYR A 23 15.17 1.31 -0.70
N THR A 24 14.55 2.27 -1.39
CA THR A 24 13.51 3.14 -0.81
C THR A 24 12.16 2.99 -1.50
N ARG A 25 12.09 2.24 -2.60
CA ARG A 25 10.88 2.05 -3.40
C ARG A 25 9.82 1.25 -2.64
N VAL A 26 8.78 1.97 -2.21
CA VAL A 26 7.56 1.38 -1.69
C VAL A 26 6.76 0.69 -2.80
N LEU A 27 6.05 -0.39 -2.43
CA LEU A 27 5.25 -1.22 -3.34
C LEU A 27 4.24 -0.40 -4.15
N THR A 28 3.59 0.58 -3.52
CA THR A 28 2.60 1.47 -4.14
C THR A 28 3.20 2.36 -5.24
N THR A 29 4.39 2.90 -5.02
CA THR A 29 5.14 3.66 -6.03
C THR A 29 5.62 2.76 -7.17
N ALA A 30 6.04 1.52 -6.85
CA ALA A 30 6.44 0.54 -7.87
C ALA A 30 5.26 0.21 -8.81
N THR A 31 4.06 0.00 -8.26
CA THR A 31 2.84 -0.22 -9.04
C THR A 31 2.58 0.94 -10.01
N VAL A 32 2.56 2.18 -9.50
CA VAL A 32 2.28 3.37 -10.33
C VAL A 32 3.32 3.55 -11.43
N MET A 33 4.60 3.31 -11.12
CA MET A 33 5.68 3.38 -12.10
C MET A 33 5.57 2.32 -13.20
N GLU A 34 5.30 1.06 -12.86
CA GLU A 34 5.19 0.00 -13.86
C GLU A 34 3.95 0.20 -14.75
N THR A 35 2.84 0.71 -14.19
CA THR A 35 1.68 1.18 -14.99
C THR A 35 2.08 2.28 -15.96
N GLY A 36 2.83 3.29 -15.52
CA GLY A 36 3.28 4.39 -16.36
C GLY A 36 4.27 3.98 -17.47
N LYS A 37 4.97 2.86 -17.30
CA LYS A 37 5.85 2.26 -18.33
C LYS A 37 5.11 1.37 -19.32
N GLY A 38 3.82 1.11 -19.11
CA GLY A 38 3.04 0.16 -19.92
C GLY A 38 3.21 -1.32 -19.51
N ASN A 39 3.90 -1.60 -18.40
CA ASN A 39 4.08 -2.96 -17.87
C ASN A 39 2.90 -3.35 -16.97
N PHE A 40 1.72 -3.49 -17.59
CA PHE A 40 0.48 -3.76 -16.86
C PHE A 40 0.49 -5.09 -16.12
N ASP A 41 1.13 -6.13 -16.66
CA ASP A 41 1.22 -7.45 -16.03
C ASP A 41 1.86 -7.35 -14.63
N VAL A 42 3.00 -6.66 -14.55
CA VAL A 42 3.73 -6.46 -13.28
C VAL A 42 2.94 -5.53 -12.35
N ALA A 43 2.35 -4.47 -12.89
CA ALA A 43 1.57 -3.53 -12.10
C ALA A 43 0.32 -4.18 -11.47
N ILE A 44 -0.38 -5.05 -12.19
CA ILE A 44 -1.55 -5.78 -11.69
C ILE A 44 -1.12 -6.78 -10.62
N ALA A 45 -0.03 -7.53 -10.84
CA ALA A 45 0.49 -8.45 -9.84
C ALA A 45 0.84 -7.73 -8.52
N LEU A 46 1.55 -6.59 -8.59
CA LEU A 46 1.87 -5.78 -7.42
C LEU A 46 0.62 -5.20 -6.73
N SER A 47 -0.39 -4.79 -7.52
CA SER A 47 -1.66 -4.28 -6.99
C SER A 47 -2.45 -5.33 -6.22
N LEU A 48 -2.50 -6.57 -6.73
CA LEU A 48 -3.17 -7.68 -6.04
C LEU A 48 -2.47 -8.03 -4.71
N ILE A 49 -1.14 -8.03 -4.68
CA ILE A 49 -0.35 -8.24 -3.46
C ILE A 49 -0.67 -7.14 -2.43
N LEU A 50 -0.68 -5.87 -2.86
CA LEU A 50 -1.02 -4.74 -2.00
C LEU A 50 -2.44 -4.82 -1.46
N LEU A 51 -3.41 -5.20 -2.30
CA LEU A 51 -4.80 -5.38 -1.90
C LEU A 51 -4.92 -6.46 -0.81
N ALA A 52 -4.30 -7.63 -1.03
CA ALA A 52 -4.31 -8.72 -0.07
C ALA A 52 -3.68 -8.31 1.27
N LEU A 53 -2.53 -7.63 1.23
CA LEU A 53 -1.83 -7.16 2.43
C LEU A 53 -2.65 -6.11 3.19
N THR A 54 -3.22 -5.15 2.48
CA THR A 54 -4.10 -4.13 3.06
C THR A 54 -5.34 -4.77 3.69
N PHE A 55 -5.94 -5.74 3.01
CA PHE A 55 -7.11 -6.46 3.50
C PHE A 55 -6.78 -7.26 4.76
N VAL A 56 -5.67 -8.00 4.78
CA VAL A 56 -5.23 -8.77 5.96
C VAL A 56 -4.97 -7.85 7.14
N VAL A 57 -4.27 -6.74 6.93
CA VAL A 57 -3.98 -5.79 8.00
C VAL A 57 -5.25 -5.11 8.50
N ASN A 58 -6.16 -4.72 7.60
CA ASN A 58 -7.43 -4.12 7.98
C ASN A 58 -8.33 -5.12 8.72
N ALA A 59 -8.39 -6.37 8.28
CA ALA A 59 -9.14 -7.43 8.93
C ALA A 59 -8.56 -7.77 10.31
N ALA A 60 -7.23 -7.84 10.44
CA ALA A 60 -6.55 -8.04 11.72
C ALA A 60 -6.83 -6.89 12.70
N LEU A 61 -6.70 -5.64 12.25
CA LEU A 61 -7.02 -4.46 13.05
C LEU A 61 -8.49 -4.44 13.47
N THR A 62 -9.40 -4.76 12.54
CA THR A 62 -10.83 -4.88 12.82
C THR A 62 -11.12 -5.97 13.83
N HIS A 63 -10.50 -7.14 13.70
CA HIS A 63 -10.68 -8.26 14.63
C HIS A 63 -10.17 -7.93 16.04
N ILE A 64 -9.04 -7.23 16.14
CA ILE A 64 -8.47 -6.77 17.43
C ILE A 64 -9.36 -5.69 18.05
N GLN A 65 -9.78 -4.67 17.29
CA GLN A 65 -10.68 -3.62 17.80
C GLN A 65 -12.06 -4.16 18.20
N GLN A 66 -12.56 -5.20 17.53
CA GLN A 66 -13.80 -5.85 17.94
C GLN A 66 -13.66 -6.61 19.26
N ARG A 67 -12.46 -7.04 19.67
CA ARG A 67 -12.23 -7.59 21.02
C ARG A 67 -12.20 -6.52 22.12
N GLU A 68 -11.88 -5.28 21.78
CA GLU A 68 -11.76 -4.15 22.73
C GLU A 68 -12.98 -3.23 22.79
N ARG A 69 -14.12 -3.62 22.19
CA ARG A 69 -15.41 -3.00 22.48
C ARG A 69 -16.20 -3.84 23.50
N PRO A 70 -15.83 -3.83 24.81
CA PRO A 70 -16.83 -4.09 25.82
C PRO A 70 -17.84 -2.93 25.78
N ARG A 71 -19.11 -3.27 25.94
CA ARG A 71 -20.25 -2.37 25.92
C ARG A 71 -20.12 -1.25 26.94
#